data_AF-A0A531LNA9-F1
#
_entry.id   AF-A0A531LNA9-F1
#
_cell.length_a   1.000
_cell.length_b   1.000
_cell.length_c   1.000
_cell.angle_alpha   90.00
_cell.angle_beta   90.00
_cell.angle_gamma   90.00
#
_symmetry.space_group_name_H-M   'P 1'
#
loop_
_entity.id
_entity.type
_entity.pdbx_description
1 polymer ?
#
loop_
_entity_poly.entity_id
_entity_poly.type
_entity_poly.pdbx_seq_one_letter_code
_entity_poly.pdbx_strand_id
1 'polypeptide(L)'
;ADNAEAWMGLAASYDELGRFDFADRAYDQLLKVAGRKPQIVNNMGYSQLLRGNRTKARVLLLEAKAHMADPTVVDANLALLNKS
;
A
#
# COMPACT_ATOMS: atom_id res chain seq x y z
N ALA A 1 3.49 17.09 8.65
CA ALA A 1 3.23 15.66 8.94
C ALA A 1 1.77 15.33 8.66
N ASP A 2 0.86 16.21 9.06
CA ASP A 2 -0.60 16.03 9.05
C ASP A 2 -1.20 15.67 7.68
N ASN A 3 -0.73 16.27 6.60
CA ASN A 3 -1.26 15.97 5.26
C ASN A 3 -0.92 14.56 4.79
N ALA A 4 0.27 14.03 5.11
CA ALA A 4 0.68 12.70 4.66
C ALA A 4 -0.09 11.59 5.39
N GLU A 5 -0.25 11.73 6.70
CA GLU A 5 -1.03 10.77 7.49
C GLU A 5 -2.51 10.79 7.08
N ALA A 6 -3.08 11.98 6.85
CA ALA A 6 -4.45 12.12 6.35
C ALA A 6 -4.66 11.44 4.99
N TRP A 7 -3.75 11.66 4.02
CA TRP A 7 -3.83 10.99 2.72
C TRP A 7 -3.65 9.47 2.84
N MET A 8 -2.80 9.00 3.75
CA MET A 8 -2.62 7.56 4.00
C MET A 8 -3.89 6.94 4.58
N GLY A 9 -4.50 7.55 5.60
CA GLY A 9 -5.75 7.08 6.17
C GLY A 9 -6.89 7.09 5.16
N LEU A 10 -6.97 8.14 4.31
CA LEU A 10 -7.97 8.22 3.26
C LEU A 10 -7.79 7.14 2.19
N ALA A 11 -6.56 6.88 1.75
CA ALA A 11 -6.27 5.83 0.77
C ALA A 11 -6.65 4.45 1.31
N ALA A 12 -6.22 4.12 2.53
CA ALA A 12 -6.59 2.87 3.20
C ALA A 12 -8.11 2.75 3.41
N SER A 13 -8.80 3.84 3.77
CA SER A 13 -10.26 3.82 3.92
C SER A 13 -10.97 3.51 2.60
N TYR A 14 -10.48 4.06 1.48
CA TYR A 14 -11.03 3.75 0.17
C TYR A 14 -10.72 2.31 -0.28
N ASP A 15 -9.56 1.78 0.06
CA ASP A 15 -9.20 0.38 -0.18
C ASP A 15 -10.19 -0.58 0.50
N GLU A 16 -10.49 -0.35 1.78
CA GLU A 16 -11.45 -1.16 2.55
C GLU A 16 -12.89 -1.06 2.01
N LEU A 17 -13.25 0.09 1.43
CA LEU A 17 -14.55 0.29 0.76
C LEU A 17 -14.60 -0.29 -0.66
N GLY A 18 -13.51 -0.85 -1.18
CA GLY A 18 -13.40 -1.30 -2.58
C GLY A 18 -13.45 -0.16 -3.61
N ARG A 19 -13.30 1.09 -3.15
CA ARG A 19 -13.30 2.31 -3.98
C ARG A 19 -11.91 2.61 -4.49
N PHE A 20 -11.38 1.66 -5.25
CA PHE A 20 -10.01 1.67 -5.73
C PHE A 20 -9.65 2.86 -6.63
N ASP A 21 -10.66 3.40 -7.34
CA ASP A 21 -10.57 4.63 -8.12
C ASP A 21 -10.18 5.84 -7.25
N PHE A 22 -10.71 5.90 -6.03
CA PHE A 22 -10.37 6.96 -5.07
C PHE A 22 -9.12 6.64 -4.27
N ALA A 23 -8.87 5.36 -3.96
CA ALA A 23 -7.62 4.94 -3.33
C ALA A 23 -6.41 5.36 -4.17
N ASP A 24 -6.45 5.14 -5.49
CA ASP A 24 -5.36 5.54 -6.39
C ASP A 24 -5.09 7.05 -6.35
N ARG A 25 -6.13 7.88 -6.37
CA ARG A 25 -5.99 9.34 -6.28
C ARG A 25 -5.40 9.77 -4.93
N ALA A 26 -5.81 9.13 -3.84
CA ALA A 26 -5.27 9.42 -2.51
C ALA A 26 -3.81 8.98 -2.39
N TYR A 27 -3.43 7.82 -2.94
CA TYR A 27 -2.03 7.39 -3.02
C TYR A 27 -1.19 8.35 -3.89
N ASP A 28 -1.71 8.86 -5.00
CA ASP A 28 -1.00 9.85 -5.82
C ASP A 28 -0.71 11.13 -5.04
N GLN A 29 -1.67 11.62 -4.24
CA GLN A 29 -1.44 12.78 -3.38
C GLN A 29 -0.46 12.46 -2.26
N LEU A 30 -0.57 11.27 -1.65
CA LEU A 30 0.34 10.81 -0.63
C LEU A 30 1.79 10.77 -1.14
N LEU A 31 2.00 10.23 -2.34
CA LEU A 31 3.32 10.17 -2.97
C LEU A 31 3.90 11.57 -3.24
N LYS A 32 3.07 12.56 -3.61
CA LYS A 32 3.52 13.94 -3.80
C LYS A 32 3.98 14.60 -2.50
N VAL A 33 3.28 14.36 -1.38
CA VAL A 33 3.58 15.04 -0.11
C VAL A 33 4.63 14.32 0.73
N ALA A 34 4.69 13.00 0.65
CA ALA A 34 5.54 12.18 1.52
C ALA A 34 6.66 11.45 0.77
N GLY A 35 6.61 11.43 -0.57
CA GLY A 35 7.50 10.62 -1.38
C GLY A 35 7.17 9.13 -1.29
N ARG A 36 7.95 8.32 -2.01
CA ARG A 36 7.75 6.87 -2.13
C ARG A 36 8.40 6.10 -0.97
N LYS A 37 7.88 6.28 0.25
CA LYS A 37 8.41 5.60 1.44
C LYS A 37 8.00 4.12 1.48
N PRO A 38 8.80 3.22 2.09
CA PRO A 38 8.51 1.78 2.12
C PRO A 38 7.15 1.44 2.73
N GLN A 39 6.71 2.17 3.76
CA GLN A 39 5.41 1.99 4.40
C GLN A 39 4.25 2.33 3.44
N ILE A 40 4.42 3.36 2.60
CA ILE A 40 3.43 3.73 1.58
C ILE A 40 3.37 2.65 0.50
N VAL A 41 4.53 2.19 0.03
CA VAL A 41 4.61 1.13 -0.98
C VAL A 41 4.01 -0.17 -0.47
N ASN A 42 4.19 -0.51 0.82
CA ASN A 42 3.53 -1.66 1.43
C ASN A 42 2.00 -1.55 1.35
N ASN A 43 1.43 -0.39 1.71
CA ASN A 43 -0.03 -0.16 1.62
C ASN A 43 -0.53 -0.20 0.18
N MET A 44 0.22 0.36 -0.77
CA MET A 44 -0.09 0.22 -2.20
C MET A 44 -0.06 -1.25 -2.65
N GLY A 45 0.88 -2.05 -2.14
CA GLY A 45 0.95 -3.49 -2.40
C GLY A 45 -0.27 -4.23 -1.86
N TYR A 46 -0.69 -3.92 -0.64
CA TYR A 46 -1.91 -4.45 -0.03
C TYR A 46 -3.17 -4.02 -0.80
N SER A 47 -3.26 -2.76 -1.23
CA SER A 47 -4.34 -2.25 -2.11
C SER A 47 -4.47 -3.10 -3.38
N GLN A 48 -3.34 -3.45 -4.03
CA GLN A 48 -3.38 -4.30 -5.22
C GLN A 48 -3.77 -5.75 -4.91
N LEU A 49 -3.48 -6.25 -3.71
CA LEU A 49 -3.97 -7.55 -3.26
C LEU A 49 -5.50 -7.54 -3.13
N LEU A 50 -6.09 -6.52 -2.51
CA LEU A 50 -7.54 -6.36 -2.38
C LEU A 50 -8.26 -6.30 -3.73
N ARG A 51 -7.59 -5.76 -4.75
CA ARG A 51 -8.08 -5.71 -6.14
C ARG A 51 -7.97 -7.04 -6.90
N GLY A 52 -7.33 -8.05 -6.31
CA GLY A 52 -6.98 -9.30 -7.01
C GLY A 52 -5.79 -9.16 -7.98
N ASN A 53 -5.11 -8.02 -8.01
CA ASN A 53 -3.96 -7.76 -8.88
C ASN A 53 -2.67 -8.34 -8.30
N ARG A 54 -2.64 -9.68 -8.18
CA ARG A 54 -1.58 -10.45 -7.48
C ARG A 54 -0.17 -10.14 -7.96
N THR A 55 0.02 -9.99 -9.27
CA THR A 55 1.32 -9.66 -9.87
C THR A 55 1.84 -8.31 -9.38
N LYS A 56 0.99 -7.28 -9.41
CA LYS A 56 1.38 -5.93 -8.98
C LYS A 56 1.54 -5.85 -7.45
N ALA A 57 0.68 -6.55 -6.70
CA ALA A 57 0.82 -6.69 -5.25
C ALA A 57 2.19 -7.27 -4.89
N ARG A 58 2.62 -8.37 -5.54
CA ARG A 58 3.92 -9.00 -5.29
C ARG A 58 5.07 -8.02 -5.50
N VAL A 59 5.08 -7.30 -6.62
CA VAL A 59 6.15 -6.35 -6.96
C VAL A 59 6.28 -5.28 -5.89
N LEU A 60 5.16 -4.64 -5.51
CA LEU A 60 5.15 -3.56 -4.52
C LEU A 60 5.53 -4.05 -3.12
N LEU A 61 5.02 -5.20 -2.70
CA LEU A 61 5.36 -5.76 -1.38
C LEU A 61 6.84 -6.15 -1.30
N LEU A 62 7.42 -6.70 -2.37
CA LEU A 62 8.86 -6.99 -2.39
C LEU A 62 9.71 -5.71 -2.41
N GLU A 63 9.27 -4.67 -3.14
CA GLU A 63 9.91 -3.36 -3.13
C GLU A 63 9.89 -2.75 -1.71
N ALA A 64 8.75 -2.77 -1.04
CA ALA A 64 8.63 -2.28 0.33
C ALA A 64 9.55 -3.06 1.29
N LYS A 65 9.52 -4.39 1.22
CA LYS A 65 10.35 -5.26 2.06
C LYS A 65 11.84 -4.98 1.93
N ALA A 66 12.33 -4.69 0.73
CA ALA A 66 13.74 -4.39 0.50
C ALA A 66 14.25 -3.14 1.26
N HIS A 67 13.35 -2.26 1.70
CA HIS A 67 13.68 -0.97 2.30
C HIS A 67 13.09 -0.75 3.70
N MET A 68 12.38 -1.73 4.26
CA MET A 68 11.84 -1.65 5.62
C MET A 68 12.85 -2.15 6.65
N ALA A 69 13.04 -1.38 7.74
CA ALA A 69 13.84 -1.83 8.88
C ALA A 69 13.17 -2.97 9.66
N ASP A 70 11.83 -2.93 9.77
CA ASP A 70 11.01 -4.00 10.32
C ASP A 70 10.07 -4.54 9.22
N PRO A 71 10.32 -5.76 8.69
CA PRO A 71 9.52 -6.32 7.61
C PRO A 71 8.25 -7.03 8.10
N THR A 72 7.94 -7.06 9.40
CA THR A 72 6.84 -7.87 9.96
C THR A 72 5.50 -7.62 9.27
N VAL A 73 5.17 -6.35 9.01
CA VAL A 73 3.90 -5.98 8.36
C VAL A 73 3.86 -6.41 6.89
N VAL A 74 4.94 -6.19 6.14
CA VAL A 74 5.00 -6.57 4.72
C VAL A 74 5.06 -8.09 4.55
N ASP A 75 5.65 -8.80 5.49
CA ASP A 75 5.66 -10.27 5.52
C ASP A 75 4.28 -10.86 5.76
N ALA A 76 3.45 -10.23 6.60
CA ALA A 76 2.05 -10.60 6.75
C ALA A 76 1.27 -10.43 5.43
N ASN A 77 1.48 -9.31 4.73
CA ASN A 77 0.85 -9.06 3.42
C ASN A 77 1.32 -10.04 2.34
N LEU A 78 2.61 -10.39 2.31
CA LEU A 78 3.14 -11.42 1.41
C LEU A 78 2.58 -12.81 1.73
N ALA A 79 2.36 -13.12 3.01
CA ALA A 79 1.73 -14.37 3.42
C ALA A 79 0.25 -14.43 2.98
N LEU A 80 -0.51 -13.34 3.12
CA LEU A 80 -1.88 -13.23 2.59
C LEU A 80 -1.91 -13.40 1.08
N LEU A 81 -1.00 -12.73 0.36
CA LEU A 81 -0.85 -12.87 -1.08
C LEU A 81 -0.60 -14.34 -1.44
N ASN A 82 0.28 -15.07 -0.76
CA ASN A 82 0.59 -16.46 -1.13
C ASN A 82 -0.53 -17.46 -0.84
N LYS A 83 -1.50 -17.12 0.02
CA LYS A 83 -2.63 -17.98 0.40
C LYS A 83 -3.88 -17.82 -0.47
N SER A 84 -3.93 -16.77 -1.29
CA SER A 84 -5.09 -16.38 -2.10
C SER A 84 -4.99 -16.82 -3.57
#